data_AF-A0A7I4YU37-F1
#
_entry.id   AF-A0A7I4YU37-F1
#
_cell.length_a   1.000
_cell.length_b   1.000
_cell.length_c   1.000
_cell.angle_alpha   90.00
_cell.angle_beta   90.00
_cell.angle_gamma   90.00
#
_symmetry.space_group_name_H-M   'P 1'
#
loop_
_entity.id
_entity.type
_entity.pdbx_description
1 polymer ?
#
loop_
_entity_poly.entity_id
_entity_poly.type
_entity_poly.pdbx_seq_one_letter_code
_entity_poly.pdbx_strand_id
1 'polypeptide(L)'
;MIRSQQHFRLANKISSLLANFLLFMNGRIRLLLHGFLLLYIIIRISIWKTGSSNVYIPGTPIETINLNCDTVFNGGRDISKYKHWSFDYSSIERELYESDEVCDTIRRYFVFEDIPLSEEEANYPLAYGFLIYKDIVQVMLEFSIFYHPQNAYCIMVDQGANRKFKNFIAKLPSCFNNTATFVNLDHPWKYYQYLSGADLPLRTNLEMVRIMIALNGSINTDVEEFETDRYRLMEGIHPPVPLYKSAMSVAIPRRAAKFMSKSKKVKALLTYLSETWVPDESFWTTVAGNAVLIKAPGSFRARDILWLRKHLTMTPNGYHAVDHVGTSYIGRYQVWEWQKPCFGRIASWSCVFGVLDMPEVVRRPELVAHKVYLDQQPAAYLCLLKEIRRRSHSPIEFDASSYAEMPTVELSNGKRITELKHPDWLMRSSFYRH
;
A
#
# COMPACT_ATOMS: atom_id res chain seq x y z
N MET A 1 -40.42 -34.53 86.98
CA MET A 1 -40.18 -33.07 86.90
C MET A 1 -38.69 -32.84 86.68
N ILE A 2 -38.33 -31.96 85.74
CA ILE A 2 -36.96 -31.45 85.47
C ILE A 2 -35.94 -32.46 84.91
N ARG A 3 -36.23 -33.11 83.76
CA ARG A 3 -35.16 -33.62 82.86
C ARG A 3 -35.60 -33.90 81.41
N SER A 4 -36.90 -33.89 81.10
CA SER A 4 -37.41 -34.08 79.72
C SER A 4 -37.69 -32.79 78.94
N GLN A 5 -37.59 -31.59 79.56
CA GLN A 5 -37.85 -30.30 78.88
C GLN A 5 -36.61 -29.61 78.30
N GLN A 6 -35.38 -30.08 78.60
CA GLN A 6 -34.15 -29.49 78.04
C GLN A 6 -33.77 -30.07 76.66
N HIS A 7 -34.09 -31.34 76.37
CA HIS A 7 -33.78 -31.95 75.07
C HIS A 7 -34.67 -31.44 73.92
N PHE A 8 -35.94 -31.10 74.19
CA PHE A 8 -36.87 -30.61 73.16
C PHE A 8 -36.57 -29.18 72.69
N ARG A 9 -35.98 -28.33 73.55
CA ARG A 9 -35.59 -26.95 73.20
C ARG A 9 -34.29 -26.88 72.38
N LEU A 10 -33.41 -27.88 72.50
CA LEU A 10 -32.16 -27.94 71.73
C LEU A 10 -32.40 -28.45 70.30
N ALA A 11 -33.26 -29.46 70.12
CA ALA A 11 -33.61 -30.02 68.81
C ALA A 11 -34.34 -29.00 67.91
N ASN A 12 -35.28 -28.21 68.45
CA ASN A 12 -35.97 -27.17 67.68
C ASN A 12 -35.07 -25.99 67.29
N LYS A 13 -34.07 -25.64 68.11
CA LYS A 13 -33.08 -24.60 67.77
C LYS A 13 -32.17 -25.05 66.61
N ILE A 14 -31.70 -26.29 66.63
CA ILE A 14 -30.83 -26.88 65.59
C ILE A 14 -31.60 -27.05 64.27
N SER A 15 -32.86 -27.48 64.31
CA SER A 15 -33.72 -27.58 63.13
C SER A 15 -33.95 -26.23 62.43
N SER A 16 -34.21 -25.15 63.20
CA SER A 16 -34.39 -23.81 62.62
C SER A 16 -33.08 -23.23 62.03
N LEU A 17 -31.94 -23.54 62.64
CA LEU A 17 -30.62 -23.12 62.15
C LEU A 17 -30.23 -23.87 60.86
N LEU A 18 -30.51 -25.17 60.77
CA LEU A 18 -30.31 -25.97 59.55
C LEU A 18 -31.25 -25.54 58.42
N ALA A 19 -32.52 -25.26 58.72
CA ALA A 19 -33.48 -24.78 57.73
C ALA A 19 -33.08 -23.41 57.16
N ASN A 20 -32.64 -22.47 58.01
CA ASN A 20 -32.14 -21.16 57.58
C ASN A 20 -30.82 -21.27 56.81
N PHE A 21 -29.92 -22.18 57.19
CA PHE A 21 -28.66 -22.42 56.47
C PHE A 21 -28.92 -23.04 55.08
N LEU A 22 -29.86 -23.98 54.96
CA LEU A 22 -30.27 -24.59 53.68
C LEU A 22 -30.98 -23.58 52.75
N LEU A 23 -31.81 -22.68 53.30
CA LEU A 23 -32.42 -21.59 52.54
C LEU A 23 -31.37 -20.57 52.05
N PHE A 24 -30.40 -20.24 52.90
CA PHE A 24 -29.31 -19.31 52.56
C PHE A 24 -28.35 -19.89 51.50
N MET A 25 -28.05 -21.19 51.58
CA MET A 25 -27.27 -21.93 50.59
C MET A 25 -27.98 -22.00 49.23
N ASN A 26 -29.30 -22.27 49.22
CA ASN A 26 -30.10 -22.28 47.98
C ASN A 26 -30.19 -20.90 47.30
N GLY A 27 -30.27 -19.81 48.08
CA GLY A 27 -30.25 -18.45 47.55
C GLY A 27 -28.93 -18.08 46.88
N ARG A 28 -27.78 -18.44 47.49
CA ARG A 28 -26.45 -18.19 46.92
C ARG A 28 -26.15 -19.05 45.69
N ILE A 29 -26.61 -20.30 45.66
CA ILE A 29 -26.48 -21.18 44.50
C ILE A 29 -27.30 -20.64 43.31
N ARG A 30 -28.52 -20.13 43.56
CA ARG A 30 -29.34 -19.48 42.51
C ARG A 30 -28.69 -18.22 41.97
N LEU A 31 -28.09 -17.37 42.81
CA LEU A 31 -27.36 -16.17 42.40
C LEU A 31 -26.10 -16.50 41.59
N LEU A 32 -25.35 -17.53 41.98
CA LEU A 32 -24.19 -18.01 41.22
C LEU A 32 -24.61 -18.58 39.85
N LEU A 33 -25.68 -19.39 39.80
CA LEU A 33 -26.20 -19.92 38.54
C LEU A 33 -26.70 -18.82 37.59
N HIS A 34 -27.39 -17.79 38.11
CA HIS A 34 -27.79 -16.63 37.30
C HIS A 34 -26.57 -15.83 36.82
N GLY A 35 -25.54 -15.66 37.66
CA GLY A 35 -24.28 -15.01 37.29
C GLY A 35 -23.54 -15.76 36.18
N PHE A 36 -23.47 -17.10 36.25
CA PHE A 36 -22.88 -17.93 35.20
C PHE A 36 -23.71 -17.91 33.91
N LEU A 37 -25.05 -17.88 34.00
CA LEU A 37 -25.92 -17.76 32.83
C LEU A 37 -25.73 -16.40 32.14
N LEU A 38 -25.65 -15.31 32.92
CA LEU A 38 -25.39 -13.96 32.40
C LEU A 38 -24.01 -13.86 31.78
N LEU A 39 -22.98 -14.43 32.42
CA LEU A 39 -21.63 -14.48 31.88
C LEU A 39 -21.57 -15.34 30.60
N TYR A 40 -22.26 -16.47 30.56
CA TYR A 40 -22.37 -17.31 29.36
C TYR A 40 -23.10 -16.59 28.23
N ILE A 41 -24.18 -15.85 28.54
CA ILE A 41 -24.89 -15.02 27.56
C ILE A 41 -24.01 -13.88 27.06
N ILE A 42 -23.27 -13.20 27.94
CA ILE A 42 -22.32 -12.14 27.56
C ILE A 42 -21.20 -12.72 26.69
N ILE A 43 -20.60 -13.85 27.08
CA ILE A 43 -19.58 -14.55 26.30
C ILE A 43 -20.17 -14.99 24.96
N ARG A 44 -21.38 -15.53 24.91
CA ARG A 44 -22.06 -15.90 23.66
C ARG A 44 -22.34 -14.69 22.78
N ILE A 45 -22.80 -13.57 23.32
CA ILE A 45 -23.01 -12.31 22.59
C ILE A 45 -21.67 -11.75 22.10
N SER A 46 -20.60 -11.83 22.90
CA SER A 46 -19.25 -11.43 22.49
C SER A 46 -18.70 -12.34 21.39
N ILE A 47 -18.90 -13.65 21.50
CA ILE A 47 -18.54 -14.65 20.49
C ILE A 47 -19.36 -14.45 19.21
N TRP A 48 -20.64 -14.09 19.32
CA TRP A 48 -21.50 -13.78 18.18
C TRP A 48 -21.09 -12.47 17.51
N LYS A 49 -20.69 -11.44 18.28
CA LYS A 49 -20.08 -10.21 17.74
C LYS A 49 -18.75 -10.46 17.04
N THR A 50 -17.97 -11.46 17.45
CA THR A 50 -16.72 -11.86 16.75
C THR A 50 -16.96 -12.84 15.61
N GLY A 51 -18.19 -13.29 15.37
CA GLY A 51 -18.52 -14.42 14.51
C GLY A 51 -19.55 -14.10 13.43
N SER A 52 -19.51 -12.92 12.82
CA SER A 52 -20.06 -12.64 11.48
C SER A 52 -19.72 -11.19 11.11
N SER A 53 -18.45 -10.92 10.79
CA SER A 53 -18.16 -9.79 9.92
C SER A 53 -18.74 -10.12 8.56
N ASN A 54 -19.82 -9.45 8.15
CA ASN A 54 -20.27 -9.42 6.76
C ASN A 54 -19.11 -8.84 5.94
N VAL A 55 -18.22 -9.72 5.46
CA VAL A 55 -17.16 -9.34 4.54
C VAL A 55 -17.85 -8.90 3.27
N TYR A 56 -17.67 -7.64 2.89
CA TYR A 56 -18.15 -7.15 1.60
C TYR A 56 -17.42 -7.93 0.50
N ILE A 57 -18.18 -8.70 -0.28
CA ILE A 57 -17.69 -9.40 -1.46
C ILE A 57 -18.41 -8.76 -2.65
N PRO A 58 -17.70 -8.03 -3.51
CA PRO A 58 -18.31 -7.48 -4.71
C PRO A 58 -18.83 -8.61 -5.60
N GLY A 59 -19.98 -8.40 -6.25
CA GLY A 59 -20.67 -9.43 -7.03
C GLY A 59 -20.14 -9.68 -8.44
N THR A 60 -18.96 -9.18 -8.82
CA THR A 60 -18.46 -9.35 -10.19
C THR A 60 -17.95 -10.78 -10.43
N PRO A 61 -17.92 -11.25 -11.69
CA PRO A 61 -17.39 -12.58 -12.01
C PRO A 61 -15.94 -12.78 -11.54
N ILE A 62 -15.11 -11.73 -11.55
CA ILE A 62 -13.72 -11.80 -11.09
C ILE A 62 -13.65 -11.87 -9.55
N GLU A 63 -14.51 -11.13 -8.86
CA GLU A 63 -14.49 -11.06 -7.39
C GLU A 63 -15.08 -12.31 -6.72
N THR A 64 -15.96 -13.03 -7.43
CA THR A 64 -16.53 -14.31 -6.97
C THR A 64 -15.62 -15.52 -7.20
N ILE A 65 -14.48 -15.37 -7.87
CA ILE A 65 -13.51 -16.47 -8.06
C ILE A 65 -13.02 -16.96 -6.69
N ASN A 66 -13.27 -18.24 -6.43
CA ASN A 66 -12.85 -18.91 -5.19
C ASN A 66 -11.35 -19.25 -5.23
N LEU A 67 -10.54 -18.39 -4.61
CA LEU A 67 -9.12 -18.59 -4.36
C LEU A 67 -8.87 -18.57 -2.85
N ASN A 68 -8.20 -19.58 -2.30
CA ASN A 68 -7.76 -19.54 -0.91
C ASN A 68 -6.45 -18.74 -0.82
N CYS A 69 -6.61 -17.43 -0.69
CA CYS A 69 -5.52 -16.46 -0.61
C CYS A 69 -4.74 -16.53 0.71
N ASP A 70 -5.34 -17.03 1.78
CA ASP A 70 -4.62 -17.28 3.04
C ASP A 70 -3.44 -18.25 2.83
N THR A 71 -3.63 -19.27 1.97
CA THR A 71 -2.55 -20.20 1.59
C THR A 71 -1.46 -19.51 0.76
N VAL A 72 -1.85 -18.56 -0.10
CA VAL A 72 -0.92 -17.80 -0.95
C VAL A 72 -0.08 -16.83 -0.11
N PHE A 73 -0.66 -16.20 0.91
CA PHE A 73 0.02 -15.20 1.74
C PHE A 73 0.78 -15.79 2.92
N ASN A 74 0.25 -16.80 3.60
CA ASN A 74 0.93 -17.37 4.76
C ASN A 74 1.93 -18.47 4.38
N GLY A 75 1.95 -18.85 3.11
CA GLY A 75 2.64 -20.06 2.67
C GLY A 75 1.91 -21.33 3.13
N GLY A 76 2.49 -22.48 2.79
CA GLY A 76 1.95 -23.78 3.19
C GLY A 76 2.33 -24.87 2.19
N ARG A 77 2.06 -26.13 2.53
CA ARG A 77 2.34 -27.27 1.63
C ARG A 77 1.64 -27.14 0.27
N ASP A 78 0.48 -26.48 0.26
CA ASP A 78 -0.40 -26.37 -0.89
C ASP A 78 -0.13 -25.16 -1.79
N ILE A 79 0.71 -24.21 -1.38
CA ILE A 79 0.91 -22.96 -2.14
C ILE A 79 1.34 -23.23 -3.60
N SER A 80 2.11 -24.29 -3.83
CA SER A 80 2.59 -24.71 -5.14
C SER A 80 1.47 -25.05 -6.13
N LYS A 81 0.27 -25.39 -5.67
CA LYS A 81 -0.88 -25.67 -6.55
C LYS A 81 -1.31 -24.43 -7.34
N TYR A 82 -1.13 -23.25 -6.75
CA TYR A 82 -1.51 -21.99 -7.38
C TYR A 82 -0.52 -21.50 -8.44
N LYS A 83 0.69 -22.09 -8.53
CA LYS A 83 1.63 -21.78 -9.60
C LYS A 83 1.08 -22.11 -10.99
N HIS A 84 0.26 -23.16 -11.07
CA HIS A 84 -0.32 -23.67 -12.32
C HIS A 84 -1.81 -23.30 -12.46
N TRP A 85 -2.36 -22.56 -11.49
CA TRP A 85 -3.73 -22.08 -11.59
C TRP A 85 -3.79 -20.98 -12.64
N SER A 86 -4.69 -21.12 -13.61
CA SER A 86 -4.86 -20.19 -14.72
C SER A 86 -6.16 -19.40 -14.58
N PHE A 87 -6.15 -18.20 -15.15
CA PHE A 87 -7.31 -17.34 -15.28
C PHE A 87 -7.44 -16.91 -16.74
N ASP A 88 -8.45 -17.45 -17.44
CA ASP A 88 -8.76 -17.04 -18.81
C ASP A 88 -9.66 -15.80 -18.78
N TYR A 89 -9.08 -14.68 -19.20
CA TYR A 89 -9.77 -13.40 -19.32
C TYR A 89 -9.97 -12.96 -20.77
N SER A 90 -9.80 -13.87 -21.74
CA SER A 90 -9.91 -13.55 -23.18
C SER A 90 -11.32 -13.10 -23.58
N SER A 91 -12.36 -13.67 -22.96
CA SER A 91 -13.75 -13.25 -23.17
C SER A 91 -13.99 -11.82 -22.65
N ILE A 92 -13.47 -11.50 -21.47
CA ILE A 92 -13.56 -10.18 -20.84
C ILE A 92 -12.85 -9.14 -21.72
N GLU A 93 -11.61 -9.43 -22.15
CA GLU A 93 -10.85 -8.54 -23.02
C GLU A 93 -11.59 -8.26 -24.34
N ARG A 94 -12.15 -9.30 -24.97
CA ARG A 94 -12.91 -9.16 -26.21
C ARG A 94 -14.11 -8.25 -26.01
N GLU A 95 -14.90 -8.49 -24.96
CA GLU A 95 -16.09 -7.70 -24.67
C GLU A 95 -15.74 -6.22 -24.36
N LEU A 96 -14.65 -5.95 -23.65
CA LEU A 96 -14.19 -4.59 -23.38
C LEU A 96 -13.89 -3.82 -24.67
N TYR A 97 -13.27 -4.47 -25.66
CA TYR A 97 -12.95 -3.81 -26.92
C TYR A 97 -14.12 -3.71 -27.90
N GLU A 98 -15.08 -4.63 -27.82
CA GLU A 98 -16.19 -4.74 -28.79
C GLU A 98 -17.48 -4.07 -28.32
N SER A 99 -17.65 -3.83 -27.02
CA SER A 99 -18.86 -3.23 -26.47
C SER A 99 -19.03 -1.74 -26.85
N ASP A 100 -20.24 -1.38 -27.24
CA ASP A 100 -20.67 0.01 -27.41
C ASP A 100 -21.00 0.67 -26.05
N GLU A 101 -21.49 -0.11 -25.07
CA GLU A 101 -21.83 0.33 -23.71
C GLU A 101 -20.64 0.15 -22.76
N VAL A 102 -19.58 0.93 -23.00
CA VAL A 102 -18.27 0.75 -22.35
C VAL A 102 -18.34 0.84 -20.82
N CYS A 103 -19.09 1.80 -20.27
CA CYS A 103 -19.16 1.98 -18.82
C CYS A 103 -19.87 0.81 -18.11
N ASP A 104 -20.93 0.28 -18.72
CA ASP A 104 -21.66 -0.86 -18.17
C ASP A 104 -20.84 -2.15 -18.26
N THR A 105 -20.11 -2.35 -19.37
CA THR A 105 -19.17 -3.46 -19.51
C THR A 105 -18.05 -3.37 -18.47
N ILE A 106 -17.52 -2.17 -18.20
CA ILE A 106 -16.51 -1.98 -17.14
C ILE A 106 -17.09 -2.36 -15.78
N ARG A 107 -18.26 -1.82 -15.40
CA ARG A 107 -18.89 -2.08 -14.09
C ARG A 107 -19.34 -3.53 -13.91
N ARG A 108 -19.56 -4.27 -15.00
CA ARG A 108 -19.87 -5.70 -14.96
C ARG A 108 -18.71 -6.54 -14.42
N TYR A 109 -17.48 -6.20 -14.78
CA TYR A 109 -16.29 -7.01 -14.49
C TYR A 109 -15.43 -6.46 -13.35
N PHE A 110 -15.38 -5.15 -13.20
CA PHE A 110 -14.47 -4.46 -12.29
C PHE A 110 -15.23 -3.64 -11.25
N VAL A 111 -14.70 -3.58 -10.04
CA VAL A 111 -15.34 -2.92 -8.90
C VAL A 111 -14.71 -1.55 -8.68
N PHE A 112 -15.54 -0.53 -8.76
CA PHE A 112 -15.17 0.85 -8.53
C PHE A 112 -15.99 1.39 -7.36
N GLU A 113 -15.34 2.05 -6.41
CA GLU A 113 -16.05 2.68 -5.30
C GLU A 113 -16.80 3.92 -5.80
N ASP A 114 -18.10 3.98 -5.53
CA ASP A 114 -18.94 5.12 -5.92
C ASP A 114 -18.92 6.26 -4.88
N ILE A 115 -18.55 5.94 -3.63
CA ILE A 115 -18.42 6.90 -2.52
C ILE A 115 -17.08 6.70 -1.77
N PRO A 116 -16.52 7.75 -1.14
CA PRO A 116 -15.38 7.57 -0.25
C PRO A 116 -15.73 6.61 0.89
N LEU A 117 -14.82 5.70 1.22
CA LEU A 117 -15.06 4.66 2.25
C LEU A 117 -14.90 5.20 3.69
N SER A 118 -14.34 6.39 3.86
CA SER A 118 -14.25 7.10 5.15
C SER A 118 -14.15 8.62 4.97
N GLU A 119 -14.43 9.35 6.06
CA GLU A 119 -14.27 10.81 6.11
C GLU A 119 -12.80 11.24 5.96
N GLU A 120 -11.87 10.46 6.51
CA GLU A 120 -10.43 10.69 6.39
C GLU A 120 -10.00 10.66 4.92
N GLU A 121 -10.48 9.66 4.17
CA GLU A 121 -10.22 9.53 2.74
C GLU A 121 -10.88 10.65 1.92
N ALA A 122 -12.11 11.03 2.26
CA ALA A 122 -12.83 12.13 1.60
C ALA A 122 -12.08 13.47 1.73
N ASN A 123 -11.48 13.72 2.90
CA ASN A 123 -10.81 14.98 3.23
C ASN A 123 -9.35 15.07 2.77
N TYR A 124 -8.75 13.96 2.36
CA TYR A 124 -7.37 13.92 1.86
C TYR A 124 -7.24 13.30 0.45
N PRO A 125 -7.78 13.94 -0.60
CA PRO A 125 -7.68 13.42 -1.96
C PRO A 125 -6.24 13.19 -2.45
N LEU A 126 -6.00 12.03 -3.05
CA LEU A 126 -4.74 11.66 -3.70
C LEU A 126 -4.83 11.85 -5.22
N ALA A 127 -3.67 11.92 -5.87
CA ALA A 127 -3.55 11.95 -7.32
C ALA A 127 -2.61 10.85 -7.81
N TYR A 128 -2.97 10.21 -8.91
CA TYR A 128 -2.19 9.14 -9.52
C TYR A 128 -1.94 9.40 -10.99
N GLY A 129 -0.70 9.22 -11.42
CA GLY A 129 -0.32 9.23 -12.84
C GLY A 129 -0.02 7.81 -13.31
N PHE A 130 -0.83 7.28 -14.22
CA PHE A 130 -0.65 5.94 -14.79
C PHE A 130 0.02 6.04 -16.15
N LEU A 131 1.17 5.39 -16.32
CA LEU A 131 1.78 5.17 -17.64
C LEU A 131 1.55 3.73 -18.09
N ILE A 132 0.74 3.55 -19.13
CA ILE A 132 0.23 2.24 -19.58
C ILE A 132 0.38 2.06 -21.11
N TYR A 133 0.47 0.81 -21.57
CA TYR A 133 0.63 0.54 -23.01
C TYR A 133 -0.04 -0.74 -23.53
N LYS A 134 -0.46 -1.67 -22.66
CA LYS A 134 -1.07 -2.96 -23.05
C LYS A 134 -1.86 -3.60 -21.90
N ASP A 135 -2.39 -4.80 -22.15
CA ASP A 135 -3.05 -5.70 -21.19
C ASP A 135 -4.26 -5.04 -20.49
N ILE A 136 -5.33 -4.79 -21.24
CA ILE A 136 -6.43 -3.96 -20.76
C ILE A 136 -7.13 -4.50 -19.51
N VAL A 137 -7.27 -5.83 -19.39
CA VAL A 137 -7.89 -6.43 -18.20
C VAL A 137 -7.04 -6.16 -16.95
N GLN A 138 -5.72 -6.27 -17.06
CA GLN A 138 -4.81 -5.94 -15.96
C GLN A 138 -4.88 -4.45 -15.61
N VAL A 139 -4.84 -3.57 -16.61
CA VAL A 139 -4.96 -2.13 -16.38
C VAL A 139 -6.27 -1.77 -15.69
N MET A 140 -7.38 -2.41 -16.08
CA MET A 140 -8.68 -2.16 -15.45
C MET A 140 -8.77 -2.72 -14.04
N LEU A 141 -8.15 -3.88 -13.74
CA LEU A 141 -8.05 -4.40 -12.37
C LEU A 141 -7.23 -3.48 -11.49
N GLU A 142 -6.05 -3.06 -11.96
CA GLU A 142 -5.18 -2.11 -11.27
C GLU A 142 -5.91 -0.78 -11.02
N PHE A 143 -6.52 -0.21 -12.06
CA PHE A 143 -7.26 1.03 -11.93
C PHE A 143 -8.43 0.89 -10.95
N SER A 144 -9.16 -0.23 -10.98
CA SER A 144 -10.29 -0.49 -10.08
C SER A 144 -9.92 -0.52 -8.60
N ILE A 145 -8.70 -0.95 -8.25
CA ILE A 145 -8.27 -1.05 -6.85
C ILE A 145 -7.67 0.27 -6.33
N PHE A 146 -7.08 1.08 -7.20
CA PHE A 146 -6.66 2.43 -6.86
C PHE A 146 -7.82 3.43 -6.88
N TYR A 147 -8.88 3.18 -7.64
CA TYR A 147 -9.97 4.14 -7.86
C TYR A 147 -10.79 4.41 -6.61
N HIS A 148 -10.89 5.69 -6.24
CA HIS A 148 -11.82 6.23 -5.26
C HIS A 148 -12.36 7.56 -5.81
N PRO A 149 -13.64 7.90 -5.58
CA PRO A 149 -14.33 8.98 -6.30
C PRO A 149 -13.80 10.38 -5.94
N GLN A 150 -13.21 10.54 -4.75
CA GLN A 150 -12.60 11.80 -4.32
C GLN A 150 -11.18 12.01 -4.83
N ASN A 151 -10.51 10.99 -5.37
CA ASN A 151 -9.13 11.09 -5.87
C ASN A 151 -9.08 11.59 -7.32
N ALA A 152 -7.88 11.87 -7.84
CA ALA A 152 -7.67 12.28 -9.23
C ALA A 152 -6.75 11.32 -10.00
N TYR A 153 -7.09 11.07 -11.26
CA TYR A 153 -6.39 10.09 -12.10
C TYR A 153 -5.98 10.71 -13.44
N CYS A 154 -4.69 10.64 -13.76
CA CYS A 154 -4.17 11.01 -15.07
C CYS A 154 -3.62 9.76 -15.75
N ILE A 155 -4.25 9.33 -16.85
CA ILE A 155 -3.84 8.15 -17.60
C ILE A 155 -3.10 8.61 -18.86
N MET A 156 -1.84 8.18 -18.95
CA MET A 156 -0.93 8.43 -20.07
C MET A 156 -0.73 7.12 -20.82
N VAL A 157 -1.01 7.14 -22.12
CA VAL A 157 -0.90 5.97 -22.98
C VAL A 157 0.31 6.11 -23.90
N ASP A 158 1.14 5.08 -23.95
CA ASP A 158 2.29 5.03 -24.87
C ASP A 158 1.85 5.21 -26.34
N GLN A 159 2.63 5.96 -27.11
CA GLN A 159 2.31 6.23 -28.51
C GLN A 159 2.29 4.94 -29.36
N GLY A 160 3.19 4.00 -29.06
CA GLY A 160 3.33 2.69 -29.69
C GLY A 160 2.27 1.67 -29.27
N ALA A 161 1.41 1.99 -28.29
CA ALA A 161 0.32 1.12 -27.90
C ALA A 161 -0.64 0.83 -29.07
N ASN A 162 -1.27 -0.35 -29.03
CA ASN A 162 -2.24 -0.76 -30.06
C ASN A 162 -3.40 0.25 -30.16
N ARG A 163 -3.90 0.50 -31.37
CA ARG A 163 -5.06 1.37 -31.62
C ARG A 163 -6.31 0.97 -30.82
N LYS A 164 -6.62 -0.33 -30.69
CA LYS A 164 -7.76 -0.80 -29.87
C LYS A 164 -7.63 -0.37 -28.42
N PHE A 165 -6.43 -0.55 -27.85
CA PHE A 165 -6.09 -0.13 -26.49
C PHE A 165 -6.24 1.38 -26.31
N LYS A 166 -5.64 2.18 -27.20
CA LYS A 166 -5.75 3.66 -27.16
C LYS A 166 -7.20 4.13 -27.24
N ASN A 167 -7.97 3.56 -28.16
CA ASN A 167 -9.39 3.90 -28.34
C ASN A 167 -10.22 3.56 -27.10
N PHE A 168 -9.95 2.45 -26.44
CA PHE A 168 -10.64 2.08 -25.20
C PHE A 168 -10.30 3.05 -24.07
N ILE A 169 -9.00 3.31 -23.81
CA ILE A 169 -8.57 4.21 -22.72
C ILE A 169 -9.11 5.64 -22.93
N ALA A 170 -9.17 6.12 -24.17
CA ALA A 170 -9.74 7.43 -24.49
C ALA A 170 -11.22 7.58 -24.11
N LYS A 171 -11.95 6.48 -23.93
CA LYS A 171 -13.36 6.49 -23.47
C LYS A 171 -13.48 6.50 -21.94
N LEU A 172 -12.45 6.16 -21.17
CA LEU A 172 -12.56 6.08 -19.69
C LEU A 172 -13.06 7.36 -19.01
N PRO A 173 -12.67 8.58 -19.44
CA PRO A 173 -13.20 9.81 -18.85
C PRO A 173 -14.73 9.97 -18.96
N SER A 174 -15.41 9.29 -19.90
CA SER A 174 -16.88 9.32 -19.96
C SER A 174 -17.54 8.46 -18.88
N CYS A 175 -16.81 7.53 -18.28
CA CYS A 175 -17.29 6.67 -17.20
C CYS A 175 -16.93 7.20 -15.80
N PHE A 176 -15.83 7.96 -15.70
CA PHE A 176 -15.25 8.41 -14.42
C PHE A 176 -14.89 9.89 -14.47
N ASN A 177 -15.71 10.74 -13.85
CA ASN A 177 -15.57 12.20 -13.91
C ASN A 177 -14.24 12.75 -13.33
N ASN A 178 -13.61 12.01 -12.42
CA ASN A 178 -12.34 12.35 -11.77
C ASN A 178 -11.11 11.75 -12.49
N THR A 179 -11.30 11.29 -13.72
CA THR A 179 -10.26 10.67 -14.56
C THR A 179 -10.06 11.47 -15.84
N ALA A 180 -8.82 11.78 -16.18
CA ALA A 180 -8.46 12.42 -17.43
C ALA A 180 -7.39 11.63 -18.17
N THR A 181 -7.46 11.72 -19.49
CA THR A 181 -6.39 11.29 -20.39
C THR A 181 -5.69 12.53 -20.93
N PHE A 182 -4.40 12.69 -20.66
CA PHE A 182 -3.54 13.77 -21.20
C PHE A 182 -3.92 15.23 -20.86
N VAL A 183 -4.89 15.49 -19.98
CA VAL A 183 -5.37 16.86 -19.66
C VAL A 183 -5.20 17.18 -18.18
N ASN A 184 -4.96 18.44 -17.87
CA ASN A 184 -4.93 18.97 -16.51
C ASN A 184 -6.33 18.93 -15.88
N LEU A 185 -6.51 18.12 -14.86
CA LEU A 185 -7.72 18.13 -14.01
C LEU A 185 -7.57 19.20 -12.93
N ASP A 186 -8.50 20.17 -12.89
CA ASP A 186 -8.59 21.06 -11.74
C ASP A 186 -9.20 20.32 -10.55
N HIS A 187 -8.33 19.83 -9.67
CA HIS A 187 -8.73 18.94 -8.59
C HIS A 187 -7.97 19.24 -7.29
N PRO A 188 -8.62 19.22 -6.10
CA PRO A 188 -8.03 19.63 -4.82
C PRO A 188 -7.08 18.59 -4.17
N TRP A 189 -6.35 17.79 -4.97
CA TRP A 189 -5.47 16.72 -4.46
C TRP A 189 -4.34 17.24 -3.55
N LYS A 190 -3.79 16.35 -2.71
CA LYS A 190 -2.79 16.65 -1.68
C LYS A 190 -1.42 16.07 -2.01
N TYR A 191 -1.39 14.82 -2.47
CA TYR A 191 -0.19 14.10 -2.88
C TYR A 191 -0.37 13.43 -4.24
N TYR A 192 0.73 13.27 -4.95
CA TYR A 192 0.80 12.61 -6.25
C TYR A 192 1.73 11.40 -6.17
N GLN A 193 1.33 10.27 -6.76
CA GLN A 193 2.17 9.10 -6.99
C GLN A 193 2.20 8.72 -8.48
N TYR A 194 3.38 8.36 -8.97
CA TYR A 194 3.55 7.81 -10.32
C TYR A 194 3.46 6.28 -10.31
N LEU A 195 2.64 5.72 -11.19
CA LEU A 195 2.38 4.31 -11.36
C LEU A 195 2.59 3.88 -12.83
N SER A 196 3.00 2.64 -13.00
CA SER A 196 3.09 1.94 -14.28
C SER A 196 2.06 0.81 -14.31
N GLY A 197 1.65 0.35 -15.50
CA GLY A 197 0.68 -0.74 -15.65
C GLY A 197 1.11 -2.13 -15.15
N ALA A 198 2.06 -2.22 -14.22
CA ALA A 198 2.53 -3.45 -13.56
C ALA A 198 2.72 -3.25 -12.05
N ASP A 199 2.19 -2.15 -11.50
CA ASP A 199 2.22 -1.83 -10.09
C ASP A 199 0.90 -2.27 -9.44
N LEU A 200 0.95 -3.01 -8.33
CA LEU A 200 -0.23 -3.31 -7.53
C LEU A 200 -0.10 -2.74 -6.12
N PRO A 201 -1.19 -2.22 -5.53
CA PRO A 201 -1.12 -1.65 -4.20
C PRO A 201 -0.82 -2.72 -3.15
N LEU A 202 0.04 -2.35 -2.21
CA LEU A 202 0.23 -3.07 -0.93
C LEU A 202 -0.53 -2.39 0.21
N ARG A 203 -1.06 -1.19 -0.04
CA ARG A 203 -1.83 -0.38 0.90
C ARG A 203 -3.20 -0.04 0.34
N THR A 204 -4.20 -0.02 1.21
CA THR A 204 -5.52 0.53 0.89
C THR A 204 -5.45 2.05 0.70
N ASN A 205 -6.49 2.66 0.14
CA ASN A 205 -6.54 4.12 0.00
C ASN A 205 -6.50 4.83 1.36
N LEU A 206 -7.18 4.30 2.39
CA LEU A 206 -7.09 4.81 3.77
C LEU A 206 -5.65 4.74 4.32
N GLU A 207 -4.98 3.61 4.16
CA GLU A 207 -3.59 3.45 4.60
C GLU A 207 -2.65 4.40 3.83
N MET A 208 -2.84 4.55 2.52
CA MET A 208 -2.11 5.52 1.69
C MET A 208 -2.32 6.95 2.19
N VAL A 209 -3.56 7.36 2.49
CA VAL A 209 -3.88 8.69 3.05
C VAL A 209 -3.10 8.93 4.34
N ARG A 210 -3.12 7.97 5.28
CA ARG A 210 -2.39 8.06 6.55
C ARG A 210 -0.89 8.19 6.34
N ILE A 211 -0.31 7.40 5.44
CA ILE A 211 1.11 7.51 5.09
C ILE A 211 1.41 8.89 4.52
N MET A 212 0.62 9.39 3.57
CA MET A 212 0.84 10.69 2.94
C MET A 212 0.68 11.87 3.91
N ILE A 213 -0.16 11.73 4.93
CA ILE A 213 -0.23 12.66 6.07
C ILE A 213 1.07 12.60 6.90
N ALA A 214 1.53 11.38 7.22
CA ALA A 214 2.76 11.15 7.98
C ALA A 214 4.02 11.69 7.27
N LEU A 215 4.06 11.63 5.93
CA LEU A 215 5.13 12.25 5.14
C LEU A 215 5.19 13.79 5.27
N ASN A 216 4.16 14.44 5.81
CA ASN A 216 4.13 15.86 6.17
C ASN A 216 4.66 16.83 5.08
N GLY A 217 4.28 16.60 3.83
CA GLY A 217 4.70 17.46 2.72
C GLY A 217 6.16 17.28 2.27
N SER A 218 6.84 16.21 2.68
CA SER A 218 8.13 15.79 2.13
C SER A 218 8.00 15.12 0.76
N ILE A 219 9.05 15.18 -0.05
CA ILE A 219 9.16 14.39 -1.28
C ILE A 219 9.76 13.02 -0.93
N ASN A 220 9.07 11.93 -1.28
CA ASN A 220 9.62 10.58 -1.18
C ASN A 220 10.16 10.12 -2.53
N THR A 221 11.48 9.92 -2.57
CA THR A 221 12.24 9.44 -3.73
C THR A 221 13.45 8.68 -3.22
N ASP A 222 13.95 7.71 -3.99
CA ASP A 222 15.17 7.01 -3.64
C ASP A 222 16.42 7.86 -3.90
N VAL A 223 17.49 7.63 -3.16
CA VAL A 223 18.71 8.45 -3.25
C VAL A 223 19.89 7.56 -3.57
N GLU A 224 20.46 7.72 -4.77
CA GLU A 224 21.67 6.99 -5.15
C GLU A 224 22.69 7.90 -5.83
N GLU A 225 23.95 7.46 -5.86
CA GLU A 225 25.00 8.14 -6.61
C GLU A 225 24.67 8.08 -8.11
N PHE A 226 24.85 9.21 -8.79
CA PHE A 226 24.58 9.30 -10.22
C PHE A 226 25.64 8.52 -11.01
N GLU A 227 25.19 7.63 -11.88
CA GLU A 227 26.07 6.78 -12.68
C GLU A 227 26.70 7.60 -13.81
N THR A 228 28.04 7.71 -13.81
CA THR A 228 28.76 8.56 -14.77
C THR A 228 28.55 8.15 -16.22
N ASP A 229 28.24 6.88 -16.45
CA ASP A 229 27.97 6.36 -17.79
C ASP A 229 26.71 6.96 -18.43
N ARG A 230 25.78 7.51 -17.63
CA ARG A 230 24.54 8.11 -18.12
C ARG A 230 24.74 9.44 -18.83
N TYR A 231 25.87 10.13 -18.62
CA TYR A 231 26.16 11.42 -19.25
C TYR A 231 27.25 11.34 -20.34
N ARG A 232 27.68 10.15 -20.79
CA ARG A 232 28.77 10.01 -21.78
C ARG A 232 28.56 10.83 -23.07
N LEU A 233 27.31 11.00 -23.53
CA LEU A 233 26.98 11.79 -24.71
C LEU A 233 26.95 13.31 -24.46
N MET A 234 27.10 13.72 -23.20
CA MET A 234 26.99 15.10 -22.70
C MET A 234 28.31 15.60 -22.10
N GLU A 235 29.43 14.96 -22.42
CA GLU A 235 30.75 15.34 -21.91
C GLU A 235 31.08 16.80 -22.27
N GLY A 236 31.56 17.58 -21.29
CA GLY A 236 31.79 19.02 -21.42
C GLY A 236 30.55 19.91 -21.25
N ILE A 237 29.34 19.35 -21.22
CA ILE A 237 28.10 20.08 -20.95
C ILE A 237 27.73 19.95 -19.47
N HIS A 238 27.85 21.04 -18.74
CA HIS A 238 27.57 21.03 -17.29
C HIS A 238 26.07 20.99 -16.99
N PRO A 239 25.63 20.11 -16.06
CA PRO A 239 24.25 20.10 -15.62
C PRO A 239 23.94 21.37 -14.80
N PRO A 240 22.66 21.82 -14.77
CA PRO A 240 22.26 23.03 -14.04
C PRO A 240 22.35 22.89 -12.51
N VAL A 241 22.44 21.65 -12.02
CA VAL A 241 22.64 21.25 -10.62
C VAL A 241 23.37 19.90 -10.56
N PRO A 242 24.01 19.54 -9.43
CA PRO A 242 24.50 18.18 -9.20
C PRO A 242 23.41 17.13 -9.44
N LEU A 243 23.73 16.07 -10.18
CA LEU A 243 22.78 15.01 -10.50
C LEU A 243 22.80 13.92 -9.43
N TYR A 244 21.64 13.29 -9.23
CA TYR A 244 21.47 12.14 -8.35
C TYR A 244 20.66 11.07 -9.09
N LYS A 245 20.95 9.80 -8.81
CA LYS A 245 20.11 8.69 -9.25
C LYS A 245 18.89 8.59 -8.32
N SER A 246 17.78 8.19 -8.91
CA SER A 246 16.45 8.06 -8.31
C SER A 246 15.77 6.79 -8.80
N ALA A 247 14.71 6.39 -8.12
CA ALA A 247 13.78 5.40 -8.65
C ALA A 247 12.83 6.05 -9.67
N MET A 248 12.24 5.25 -10.55
CA MET A 248 11.27 5.74 -11.54
C MET A 248 9.98 6.28 -10.88
N SER A 249 9.54 5.69 -9.77
CA SER A 249 8.37 6.15 -9.01
C SER A 249 8.75 7.14 -7.92
N VAL A 250 7.78 8.00 -7.56
CA VAL A 250 7.94 9.09 -6.61
C VAL A 250 6.61 9.33 -5.90
N ALA A 251 6.65 9.81 -4.66
CA ALA A 251 5.52 10.45 -4.00
C ALA A 251 5.84 11.92 -3.71
N ILE A 252 5.06 12.85 -4.27
CA ILE A 252 5.29 14.30 -4.10
C ILE A 252 4.04 15.03 -3.60
N PRO A 253 4.19 16.03 -2.73
CA PRO A 253 3.08 16.86 -2.31
C PRO A 253 2.71 17.85 -3.43
N ARG A 254 1.45 18.29 -3.46
CA ARG A 254 0.97 19.24 -4.47
C ARG A 254 1.76 20.54 -4.55
N ARG A 255 2.23 21.04 -3.40
CA ARG A 255 3.09 22.23 -3.33
C ARG A 255 4.40 22.04 -4.11
N ALA A 256 4.99 20.85 -4.05
CA ALA A 256 6.20 20.53 -4.80
C ALA A 256 5.91 20.44 -6.29
N ALA A 257 4.85 19.73 -6.69
CA ALA A 257 4.45 19.63 -8.09
C ALA A 257 4.16 21.00 -8.73
N LYS A 258 3.42 21.89 -8.02
CA LYS A 258 3.16 23.27 -8.47
C LYS A 258 4.43 24.11 -8.59
N PHE A 259 5.42 23.88 -7.71
CA PHE A 259 6.72 24.53 -7.82
C PHE A 259 7.50 24.00 -9.03
N MET A 260 7.54 22.68 -9.21
CA MET A 260 8.28 22.02 -10.29
C MET A 260 7.78 22.47 -11.67
N SER A 261 6.46 22.55 -11.87
CA SER A 261 5.87 22.95 -13.16
C SER A 261 6.14 24.41 -13.56
N LYS A 262 6.47 25.28 -12.60
CA LYS A 262 6.72 26.71 -12.82
C LYS A 262 8.20 27.08 -12.78
N SER A 263 9.05 26.22 -12.23
CA SER A 263 10.45 26.53 -12.00
C SER A 263 11.28 26.47 -13.29
N LYS A 264 11.86 27.60 -13.70
CA LYS A 264 12.79 27.67 -14.84
C LYS A 264 13.99 26.73 -14.68
N LYS A 265 14.46 26.56 -13.44
CA LYS A 265 15.61 25.69 -13.12
C LYS A 265 15.25 24.21 -13.24
N VAL A 266 14.05 23.82 -12.82
CA VAL A 266 13.54 22.45 -13.01
C VAL A 266 13.31 22.18 -14.50
N LYS A 267 12.79 23.14 -15.26
CA LYS A 267 12.67 23.02 -16.72
C LYS A 267 14.03 22.86 -17.41
N ALA A 268 15.03 23.66 -17.04
CA ALA A 268 16.39 23.53 -17.56
C ALA A 268 17.01 22.17 -17.22
N LEU A 269 16.76 21.64 -16.02
CA LEU A 269 17.17 20.29 -15.63
C LEU A 269 16.49 19.22 -16.49
N LEU A 270 15.18 19.34 -16.72
CA LEU A 270 14.44 18.39 -17.56
C LEU A 270 14.99 18.37 -18.99
N THR A 271 15.28 19.55 -19.56
CA THR A 271 15.92 19.68 -20.89
C THR A 271 17.34 19.12 -20.90
N TYR A 272 18.11 19.29 -19.83
CA TYR A 272 19.43 18.67 -19.75
C TYR A 272 19.33 17.14 -19.72
N LEU A 273 18.43 16.62 -18.87
CA LEU A 273 18.28 15.17 -18.71
C LEU A 273 17.71 14.49 -19.96
N SER A 274 16.90 15.16 -20.78
CA SER A 274 16.36 14.53 -22.01
C SER A 274 17.44 14.02 -22.97
N GLU A 275 18.65 14.57 -22.87
CA GLU A 275 19.82 14.16 -23.67
C GLU A 275 20.72 13.13 -22.95
N THR A 276 20.38 12.74 -21.71
CA THR A 276 21.10 11.72 -20.92
C THR A 276 20.47 10.35 -21.07
N TRP A 277 21.22 9.30 -20.71
CA TRP A 277 20.68 7.94 -20.67
C TRP A 277 19.87 7.71 -19.38
N VAL A 278 18.65 7.16 -19.52
CA VAL A 278 17.71 6.85 -18.41
C VAL A 278 17.38 8.09 -17.54
N PRO A 279 16.78 9.14 -18.13
CA PRO A 279 16.51 10.42 -17.44
C PRO A 279 15.42 10.35 -16.36
N ASP A 280 14.49 9.43 -16.50
CA ASP A 280 13.37 9.17 -15.59
C ASP A 280 13.85 8.68 -14.22
N GLU A 281 14.94 7.92 -14.18
CA GLU A 281 15.65 7.55 -12.94
C GLU A 281 16.65 8.60 -12.46
N SER A 282 16.60 9.83 -12.96
CA SER A 282 17.53 10.89 -12.56
C SER A 282 16.81 12.16 -12.10
N PHE A 283 15.60 12.39 -12.61
CA PHE A 283 14.89 13.65 -12.41
C PHE A 283 14.46 13.88 -10.96
N TRP A 284 13.79 12.90 -10.34
CA TRP A 284 13.09 13.12 -9.06
C TRP A 284 14.02 13.50 -7.92
N THR A 285 15.08 12.72 -7.72
CA THR A 285 16.07 12.98 -6.66
C THR A 285 16.97 14.14 -7.00
N THR A 286 17.23 14.41 -8.28
CA THR A 286 17.94 15.64 -8.64
C THR A 286 17.13 16.89 -8.24
N VAL A 287 15.81 16.88 -8.40
CA VAL A 287 14.98 18.00 -7.92
C VAL A 287 14.88 18.03 -6.40
N ALA A 288 14.59 16.87 -5.77
CA ALA A 288 14.34 16.79 -4.33
C ALA A 288 15.61 16.88 -3.47
N GLY A 289 16.75 16.40 -3.97
CA GLY A 289 18.02 16.27 -3.26
C GLY A 289 18.89 17.53 -3.29
N ASN A 290 18.58 18.48 -4.17
CA ASN A 290 19.29 19.75 -4.33
C ASN A 290 18.64 20.90 -3.55
N ALA A 291 18.22 20.68 -2.30
CA ALA A 291 17.45 21.65 -1.50
C ALA A 291 18.04 23.08 -1.44
N VAL A 292 19.37 23.22 -1.53
CA VAL A 292 20.05 24.53 -1.55
C VAL A 292 19.88 25.25 -2.90
N LEU A 293 19.97 24.51 -4.00
CA LEU A 293 19.98 25.05 -5.37
C LEU A 293 18.60 25.07 -6.03
N ILE A 294 17.72 24.18 -5.59
CA ILE A 294 16.32 24.04 -5.98
C ILE A 294 15.53 23.95 -4.68
N LYS A 295 14.98 25.09 -4.24
CA LYS A 295 14.16 25.19 -3.01
C LYS A 295 12.75 24.62 -3.21
N ALA A 296 12.66 23.38 -3.73
CA ALA A 296 11.39 22.70 -3.89
C ALA A 296 10.81 22.39 -2.49
N PRO A 297 9.52 22.66 -2.24
CA PRO A 297 8.90 22.29 -0.97
C PRO A 297 9.02 20.78 -0.71
N GLY A 298 9.48 20.39 0.49
CA GLY A 298 9.71 18.98 0.83
C GLY A 298 11.04 18.40 0.31
N SER A 299 11.94 19.23 -0.21
CA SER A 299 13.30 18.83 -0.58
C SER A 299 14.19 18.57 0.65
N PHE A 300 15.25 17.80 0.45
CA PHE A 300 16.27 17.49 1.45
C PHE A 300 17.67 17.52 0.80
N ARG A 301 18.74 17.38 1.60
CA ARG A 301 20.13 17.40 1.10
C ARG A 301 20.62 15.98 0.79
N ALA A 302 20.43 15.53 -0.45
CA ALA A 302 20.84 14.18 -0.87
C ALA A 302 22.36 13.95 -0.76
N ARG A 303 23.18 14.99 -1.02
CA ARG A 303 24.64 14.93 -0.83
C ARG A 303 25.06 14.42 0.55
N ASP A 304 24.32 14.78 1.60
CA ASP A 304 24.73 14.41 2.95
C ASP A 304 24.40 12.95 3.21
N ILE A 305 23.29 12.44 2.69
CA ILE A 305 22.92 11.02 2.73
C ILE A 305 23.99 10.16 2.03
N LEU A 306 24.38 10.54 0.82
CA LEU A 306 25.42 9.82 0.08
C LEU A 306 26.78 9.88 0.78
N TRP A 307 27.12 11.03 1.38
CA TRP A 307 28.34 11.17 2.16
C TRP A 307 28.34 10.22 3.37
N LEU A 308 27.23 10.11 4.11
CA LEU A 308 27.10 9.18 5.23
C LEU A 308 27.25 7.73 4.77
N ARG A 309 26.53 7.33 3.71
CA ARG A 309 26.59 5.98 3.15
C ARG A 309 28.01 5.55 2.79
N LYS A 310 28.84 6.48 2.30
CA LYS A 310 30.22 6.23 1.89
C LYS A 310 31.23 6.19 3.04
N HIS A 311 30.99 6.95 4.11
CA HIS A 311 32.01 7.17 5.16
C HIS A 311 31.65 6.59 6.53
N LEU A 312 30.39 6.21 6.76
CA LEU A 312 29.95 5.61 8.01
C LEU A 312 29.63 4.13 7.81
N THR A 313 30.15 3.30 8.68
CA THR A 313 29.76 1.88 8.79
C THR A 313 28.80 1.74 9.96
N MET A 314 27.50 1.81 9.69
CA MET A 314 26.48 1.41 10.66
C MET A 314 25.97 0.03 10.27
N THR A 315 26.02 -0.94 11.17
CA THR A 315 25.40 -2.26 10.94
C THR A 315 23.90 -2.14 11.15
N PRO A 316 23.08 -2.17 10.09
CA PRO A 316 21.65 -2.05 10.24
C PRO A 316 21.11 -3.35 10.86
N ASN A 317 20.22 -3.27 11.85
CA ASN A 317 19.67 -4.47 12.50
C ASN A 317 18.93 -5.38 11.49
N GLY A 318 19.49 -6.56 11.19
CA GLY A 318 18.99 -7.45 10.13
C GLY A 318 17.57 -8.01 10.33
N TYR A 319 17.03 -7.95 11.55
CA TYR A 319 15.75 -8.58 11.90
C TYR A 319 14.48 -7.81 11.48
N HIS A 320 14.60 -6.58 10.96
CA HIS A 320 13.45 -5.68 10.75
C HIS A 320 13.16 -5.31 9.29
N ALA A 321 13.59 -6.09 8.30
CA ALA A 321 13.53 -5.63 6.90
C ALA A 321 12.19 -5.86 6.18
N VAL A 322 11.38 -6.84 6.58
CA VAL A 322 10.17 -7.23 5.82
C VAL A 322 8.94 -6.42 6.22
N ASP A 323 8.78 -6.16 7.51
CA ASP A 323 7.53 -5.59 8.06
C ASP A 323 7.70 -4.11 8.50
N HIS A 324 8.90 -3.54 8.37
CA HIS A 324 9.19 -2.16 8.74
C HIS A 324 9.75 -1.38 7.56
N VAL A 325 9.41 -0.09 7.49
CA VAL A 325 9.85 0.85 6.46
C VAL A 325 11.35 0.71 6.20
N GLY A 326 12.17 0.82 7.24
CA GLY A 326 13.58 0.40 7.22
C GLY A 326 14.45 1.03 6.13
N THR A 327 13.95 1.97 5.35
CA THR A 327 14.61 2.67 4.25
C THR A 327 13.90 3.98 4.01
N SER A 328 14.57 4.92 3.33
CA SER A 328 14.00 6.25 3.05
C SER A 328 13.09 6.30 1.82
N TYR A 329 12.98 5.21 1.06
CA TYR A 329 12.13 5.12 -0.15
C TYR A 329 11.04 4.07 0.01
N ILE A 330 9.79 4.48 -0.12
CA ILE A 330 8.62 3.58 0.02
C ILE A 330 7.78 3.50 -1.25
N GLY A 331 8.14 4.26 -2.30
CA GLY A 331 7.30 4.45 -3.47
C GLY A 331 6.95 3.15 -4.20
N ARG A 332 7.88 2.19 -4.20
CA ARG A 332 7.74 0.90 -4.90
C ARG A 332 8.67 -0.15 -4.30
N TYR A 333 8.13 -1.33 -4.01
CA TYR A 333 8.91 -2.52 -3.73
C TYR A 333 9.28 -3.24 -5.03
N GLN A 334 10.57 -3.27 -5.35
CA GLN A 334 11.10 -3.92 -6.55
C GLN A 334 12.33 -4.75 -6.19
N VAL A 335 12.44 -5.93 -6.80
CA VAL A 335 13.56 -6.86 -6.56
C VAL A 335 14.28 -7.10 -7.88
N TRP A 336 15.59 -6.84 -7.89
CA TRP A 336 16.48 -7.16 -9.00
C TRP A 336 17.06 -8.56 -8.84
N GLU A 337 17.42 -9.20 -9.96
CA GLU A 337 17.88 -10.59 -10.02
C GLU A 337 19.07 -10.92 -9.09
N TRP A 338 19.93 -9.94 -8.82
CA TRP A 338 21.12 -10.08 -7.97
C TRP A 338 20.87 -9.83 -6.49
N GLN A 339 19.67 -9.38 -6.10
CA GLN A 339 19.38 -9.07 -4.69
C GLN A 339 18.92 -10.31 -3.92
N LYS A 340 18.00 -11.08 -4.50
CA LYS A 340 17.48 -12.31 -3.89
C LYS A 340 16.79 -13.19 -4.93
N PRO A 341 16.51 -14.47 -4.62
CA PRO A 341 15.74 -15.35 -5.49
C PRO A 341 14.37 -14.78 -5.84
N CYS A 342 14.00 -14.88 -7.12
CA CYS A 342 12.66 -14.58 -7.63
C CYS A 342 11.94 -15.89 -7.92
N PHE A 343 10.75 -16.09 -7.36
CA PHE A 343 9.99 -17.32 -7.55
C PHE A 343 8.91 -17.24 -8.65
N GLY A 344 8.77 -16.09 -9.30
CA GLY A 344 8.07 -15.93 -10.57
C GLY A 344 9.02 -16.05 -11.77
N ARG A 345 9.22 -14.94 -12.50
CA ARG A 345 10.17 -14.86 -13.62
C ARG A 345 10.94 -13.56 -13.61
N ILE A 346 12.13 -13.55 -14.21
CA ILE A 346 12.90 -12.31 -14.41
C ILE A 346 12.46 -11.63 -15.72
N ALA A 347 12.19 -10.33 -15.67
CA ALA A 347 11.89 -9.50 -16.83
C ALA A 347 12.59 -8.14 -16.69
N SER A 348 13.44 -7.81 -17.68
CA SER A 348 14.30 -6.62 -17.64
C SER A 348 15.10 -6.55 -16.34
N TRP A 349 15.77 -7.66 -15.99
CA TRP A 349 16.61 -7.83 -14.79
C TRP A 349 15.89 -7.70 -13.43
N SER A 350 14.58 -7.44 -13.42
CA SER A 350 13.75 -7.36 -12.22
C SER A 350 12.77 -8.52 -12.12
N CYS A 351 12.43 -8.91 -10.89
CA CYS A 351 11.46 -9.96 -10.60
C CYS A 351 10.05 -9.53 -10.98
N VAL A 352 9.38 -10.38 -11.75
CA VAL A 352 7.92 -10.45 -11.81
C VAL A 352 7.50 -11.45 -10.74
N PHE A 353 6.85 -10.95 -9.69
CA PHE A 353 6.48 -11.76 -8.54
C PHE A 353 5.49 -12.86 -8.91
N GLY A 354 5.76 -14.07 -8.41
CA GLY A 354 4.84 -15.21 -8.45
C GLY A 354 4.22 -15.49 -7.08
N VAL A 355 3.48 -16.59 -7.00
CA VAL A 355 2.75 -17.02 -5.80
C VAL A 355 3.68 -17.24 -4.62
N LEU A 356 4.86 -17.83 -4.84
CA LEU A 356 5.83 -18.09 -3.76
C LEU A 356 6.52 -16.83 -3.23
N ASP A 357 6.44 -15.70 -3.94
CA ASP A 357 6.97 -14.42 -3.47
C ASP A 357 5.95 -13.71 -2.55
N MET A 358 4.65 -14.05 -2.67
CA MET A 358 3.56 -13.37 -1.96
C MET A 358 3.72 -13.34 -0.43
N PRO A 359 4.21 -14.40 0.25
CA PRO A 359 4.39 -14.34 1.70
C PRO A 359 5.33 -13.25 2.19
N GLU A 360 6.26 -12.79 1.37
CA GLU A 360 7.07 -11.61 1.69
C GLU A 360 6.41 -10.34 1.16
N VAL A 361 5.97 -10.36 -0.11
CA VAL A 361 5.42 -9.18 -0.81
C VAL A 361 4.27 -8.53 -0.04
N VAL A 362 3.35 -9.30 0.56
CA VAL A 362 2.19 -8.69 1.26
C VAL A 362 2.53 -7.98 2.55
N ARG A 363 3.67 -8.31 3.16
CA ARG A 363 4.11 -7.74 4.44
C ARG A 363 4.97 -6.50 4.29
N ARG A 364 5.45 -6.27 3.06
CA ARG A 364 6.31 -5.15 2.68
C ARG A 364 5.74 -3.79 3.10
N PRO A 365 6.57 -2.86 3.64
CA PRO A 365 6.17 -1.52 4.07
C PRO A 365 5.78 -0.58 2.92
N GLU A 366 6.20 -0.87 1.69
CA GLU A 366 6.07 0.01 0.54
C GLU A 366 4.60 0.23 0.11
N LEU A 367 4.39 1.25 -0.72
CA LEU A 367 3.07 1.62 -1.23
C LEU A 367 2.55 0.60 -2.26
N VAL A 368 3.42 0.16 -3.17
CA VAL A 368 3.06 -0.76 -4.27
C VAL A 368 4.15 -1.80 -4.48
N ALA A 369 3.77 -2.96 -5.02
CA ALA A 369 4.68 -4.01 -5.47
C ALA A 369 4.90 -3.93 -6.98
N HIS A 370 6.16 -4.12 -7.39
CA HIS A 370 6.58 -4.12 -8.80
C HIS A 370 7.61 -5.23 -9.07
N LYS A 371 7.42 -6.11 -10.05
CA LYS A 371 6.32 -6.16 -11.02
C LYS A 371 5.33 -7.24 -10.63
N VAL A 372 4.04 -6.99 -10.78
CA VAL A 372 3.01 -8.03 -10.68
C VAL A 372 2.20 -8.02 -11.98
N TYR A 373 2.32 -9.09 -12.77
CA TYR A 373 1.55 -9.26 -14.01
C TYR A 373 0.45 -10.30 -13.82
N LEU A 374 -0.72 -10.04 -14.38
CA LEU A 374 -1.84 -10.98 -14.39
C LEU A 374 -1.49 -12.26 -15.16
N ASP A 375 -0.63 -12.15 -16.18
CA ASP A 375 -0.14 -13.29 -16.99
C ASP A 375 0.88 -14.18 -16.25
N GLN A 376 1.43 -13.71 -15.13
CA GLN A 376 2.43 -14.42 -14.35
C GLN A 376 1.81 -14.98 -13.08
N GLN A 377 1.43 -16.27 -13.13
CA GLN A 377 0.78 -16.98 -12.01
C GLN A 377 -0.41 -16.18 -11.43
N PRO A 378 -1.53 -16.07 -12.17
CA PRO A 378 -2.63 -15.13 -11.90
C PRO A 378 -3.19 -15.13 -10.47
N ALA A 379 -3.07 -16.26 -9.76
CA ALA A 379 -3.45 -16.36 -8.34
C ALA A 379 -2.73 -15.35 -7.45
N ALA A 380 -1.46 -15.02 -7.72
CA ALA A 380 -0.71 -14.01 -6.98
C ALA A 380 -1.34 -12.61 -7.14
N TYR A 381 -1.63 -12.22 -8.39
CA TYR A 381 -2.27 -10.95 -8.73
C TYR A 381 -3.66 -10.84 -8.10
N LEU A 382 -4.53 -11.83 -8.33
CA LEU A 382 -5.91 -11.80 -7.85
C LEU A 382 -6.00 -11.88 -6.33
N CYS A 383 -5.11 -12.62 -5.66
CA CYS A 383 -5.09 -12.62 -4.20
C CYS A 383 -4.71 -11.27 -3.63
N LEU A 384 -3.65 -10.62 -4.16
CA LEU A 384 -3.27 -9.29 -3.69
C LEU A 384 -4.41 -8.27 -3.89
N LEU A 385 -5.09 -8.32 -5.04
CA LEU A 385 -6.28 -7.49 -5.32
C LEU A 385 -7.39 -7.72 -4.27
N LYS A 386 -7.75 -8.98 -4.02
CA LYS A 386 -8.79 -9.36 -3.05
C LYS A 386 -8.45 -8.93 -1.64
N GLU A 387 -7.18 -9.01 -1.24
CA GLU A 387 -6.75 -8.60 0.09
C GLU A 387 -6.84 -7.10 0.29
N ILE A 388 -6.45 -6.30 -0.70
CA ILE A 388 -6.60 -4.85 -0.64
C ILE A 388 -8.08 -4.49 -0.57
N ARG A 389 -8.93 -5.11 -1.41
CA ARG A 389 -10.40 -4.91 -1.39
C ARG A 389 -10.97 -5.22 0.00
N ARG A 390 -10.63 -6.39 0.55
CA ARG A 390 -11.07 -6.82 1.88
C ARG A 390 -10.66 -5.82 2.96
N ARG A 391 -9.41 -5.35 2.95
CA ARG A 391 -8.93 -4.34 3.92
C ARG A 391 -9.54 -2.95 3.72
N SER A 392 -9.93 -2.58 2.50
CA SER A 392 -10.63 -1.31 2.25
C SER A 392 -12.02 -1.28 2.91
N HIS A 393 -12.80 -2.37 2.81
CA HIS A 393 -14.13 -2.45 3.43
C HIS A 393 -14.13 -2.97 4.88
N SER A 394 -13.04 -3.58 5.32
CA SER A 394 -12.84 -4.00 6.71
C SER A 394 -11.44 -3.55 7.17
N PRO A 395 -11.27 -2.24 7.44
CA PRO A 395 -9.99 -1.69 7.84
C PRO A 395 -9.42 -2.37 9.08
N ILE A 396 -8.14 -2.69 9.01
CA ILE A 396 -7.35 -3.15 10.16
C ILE A 396 -6.66 -1.94 10.81
N GLU A 397 -6.22 -2.10 12.06
CA GLU A 397 -5.39 -1.08 12.70
C GLU A 397 -4.09 -0.89 11.90
N PHE A 398 -3.77 0.37 11.59
CA PHE A 398 -2.61 0.73 10.80
C PHE A 398 -1.94 1.96 11.40
N ASP A 399 -0.71 1.77 11.89
CA ASP A 399 0.11 2.84 12.44
C ASP A 399 1.08 3.40 11.37
N ALA A 400 0.91 4.69 11.06
CA ALA A 400 1.75 5.41 10.11
C ALA A 400 2.95 6.13 10.76
N SER A 401 3.15 6.00 12.08
CA SER A 401 4.20 6.71 12.84
C SER A 401 5.59 6.52 12.24
N SER A 402 5.94 5.28 11.89
CA SER A 402 7.24 4.93 11.30
C SER A 402 7.53 5.66 9.97
N TYR A 403 6.50 6.04 9.21
CA TYR A 403 6.67 6.80 7.97
C TYR A 403 7.00 8.27 8.25
N ALA A 404 6.48 8.86 9.33
CA ALA A 404 6.83 10.21 9.77
C ALA A 404 8.27 10.31 10.31
N GLU A 405 8.80 9.18 10.80
CA GLU A 405 10.14 9.04 11.37
C GLU A 405 11.21 8.68 10.34
N MET A 406 10.83 8.57 9.06
CA MET A 406 11.79 8.37 7.98
C MET A 406 12.80 9.53 7.94
N PRO A 407 14.11 9.23 7.83
CA PRO A 407 15.13 10.27 7.81
C PRO A 407 14.90 11.38 6.78
N THR A 408 14.46 11.05 5.56
CA THR A 408 14.18 12.05 4.52
C THR A 408 13.03 12.98 4.88
N VAL A 409 12.02 12.49 5.62
CA VAL A 409 10.91 13.30 6.15
C VAL A 409 11.44 14.25 7.22
N GLU A 410 12.18 13.73 8.20
CA GLU A 410 12.79 14.50 9.28
C GLU A 410 13.74 15.59 8.77
N LEU A 411 14.62 15.24 7.82
CA LEU A 411 15.55 16.17 7.16
C LEU A 411 14.79 17.27 6.40
N SER A 412 13.72 16.92 5.68
CA SER A 412 12.89 17.90 4.96
C SER A 412 12.16 18.87 5.90
N ASN A 413 11.93 18.44 7.15
CA ASN A 413 11.34 19.25 8.23
C ASN A 413 12.40 20.03 9.03
N GLY A 414 13.66 20.01 8.60
CA GLY A 414 14.74 20.85 9.14
C GLY A 414 15.54 20.23 10.27
N LYS A 415 15.32 18.96 10.64
CA LYS A 415 16.19 18.26 11.58
C LYS A 415 17.60 18.11 11.01
N ARG A 416 18.60 18.12 11.89
CA ARG A 416 19.97 17.75 11.56
C ARG A 416 20.13 16.24 11.55
N ILE A 417 21.13 15.73 10.83
CA ILE A 417 21.44 14.29 10.77
C ILE A 417 21.64 13.68 12.18
N THR A 418 22.22 14.44 13.11
CA THR A 418 22.45 14.02 14.50
C THR A 418 21.19 13.97 15.35
N GLU A 419 20.07 14.47 14.86
CA GLU A 419 18.77 14.55 15.55
C GLU A 419 17.74 13.57 14.98
N LEU A 420 18.14 12.77 13.99
CA LEU A 420 17.28 11.78 13.36
C LEU A 420 16.96 10.67 14.35
N LYS A 421 15.72 10.17 14.29
CA LYS A 421 15.28 9.10 15.19
C LYS A 421 15.88 7.75 14.78
N HIS A 422 15.94 7.49 13.48
CA HIS A 422 16.50 6.26 12.90
C HIS A 422 17.55 6.56 11.82
N PRO A 423 18.73 7.12 12.19
CA PRO A 423 19.76 7.49 11.23
C PRO A 423 20.30 6.29 10.44
N ASP A 424 20.21 5.08 10.98
CA ASP A 424 20.60 3.83 10.31
C ASP A 424 19.75 3.51 9.07
N TRP A 425 18.53 4.04 8.97
CA TRP A 425 17.69 3.87 7.78
C TRP A 425 18.21 4.67 6.57
N LEU A 426 19.09 5.65 6.79
CA LEU A 426 19.83 6.29 5.69
C LEU A 426 20.85 5.36 5.07
N MET A 427 21.32 4.33 5.78
CA MET A 427 22.33 3.40 5.27
C MET A 427 21.75 2.31 4.38
N ARG A 428 20.43 2.13 4.43
CA ARG A 428 19.73 1.17 3.59
C ARG A 428 19.28 1.86 2.30
N SER A 429 19.70 1.29 1.18
CA SER A 429 19.13 1.58 -0.13
C SER A 429 17.87 0.75 -0.31
N SER A 430 16.85 1.26 -1.00
CA SER A 430 15.77 0.37 -1.48
C SER A 430 16.27 -0.68 -2.47
N PHE A 431 17.43 -0.46 -3.09
CA PHE A 431 18.11 -1.37 -4.00
C PHE A 431 19.23 -2.17 -3.34
N TYR A 432 19.27 -2.24 -2.00
CA TYR A 432 20.40 -2.82 -1.28
C TYR A 432 20.78 -4.20 -1.84
N ARG A 433 22.05 -4.33 -2.21
CA ARG A 433 22.71 -5.58 -2.58
C ARG A 433 23.21 -6.18 -1.26
N HIS A 434 22.88 -7.44 -1.00
CA HIS A 434 23.40 -8.15 0.17
C HIS A 434 24.92 -8.09 0.26
#